data_AF-A0A818FYU1-F1
#
_entry.id   AF-A0A818FYU1-F1
#
_cell.length_a   1.000
_cell.length_b   1.000
_cell.length_c   1.000
_cell.angle_alpha   90.00
_cell.angle_beta   90.00
_cell.angle_gamma   90.00
#
_symmetry.space_group_name_H-M   'P 1'
#
loop_
_entity.id
_entity.type
_entity.pdbx_description
1 polymer ?
#
loop_
_entity_poly.entity_id
_entity_poly.type
_entity_poly.pdbx_seq_one_letter_code
_entity_poly.pdbx_strand_id
1 'polypeptide(L)'
;MLSTEERQKQFAIAASIIESAYQIVSALYPKQRPIFDEVRDAYLKIIRRNTTLHAGINQGVTTGQLIAPYILEIRRIDKSDDRAVYTSTNQPGYHRPDPTHSNQGFLGVTWENVKPFLLNSGTQFRASNIINETATARLDSKYFYNLWRPIVGIRQRASGNSADLNWLPLGAPENDASDSSTTEFSFYVSGHATFGLAIFEVLRRFYETDDIPFEFHSDEYNGKTMDSITRRARPARTRRYRSFTQAETENFLSRVYLGVHWRID
;
A
#
# COMPACT_ATOMS: atom_id res chain seq x y z
N MET A 1 13.00 1.35 -38.65
CA MET A 1 12.49 2.65 -38.15
C MET A 1 10.98 2.60 -38.16
N LEU A 2 10.30 3.11 -37.12
CA LEU A 2 8.84 3.17 -37.07
C LEU A 2 8.28 4.09 -38.15
N SER A 3 7.10 3.76 -38.68
CA SER A 3 6.35 4.60 -39.62
C SER A 3 5.88 5.90 -38.95
N THR A 4 5.52 6.91 -39.74
CA THR A 4 4.95 8.16 -39.21
C THR A 4 3.66 7.89 -38.43
N GLU A 5 2.83 6.97 -38.90
CA GLU A 5 1.59 6.58 -38.23
C GLU A 5 1.88 5.91 -36.87
N GLU A 6 2.86 5.00 -36.82
CA GLU A 6 3.26 4.33 -35.57
C GLU A 6 3.81 5.32 -34.55
N ARG A 7 4.65 6.27 -34.98
CA ARG A 7 5.14 7.35 -34.10
C ARG A 7 4.00 8.23 -33.61
N GLN A 8 3.03 8.54 -34.48
CA GLN A 8 1.87 9.33 -34.09
C GLN A 8 1.03 8.61 -33.02
N LYS A 9 0.83 7.29 -33.15
CA LYS A 9 0.17 6.45 -32.14
C LYS A 9 0.94 6.46 -30.82
N GLN A 10 2.28 6.38 -30.83
CA GLN A 10 3.08 6.46 -29.61
C GLN A 10 2.90 7.78 -28.87
N PHE A 11 2.88 8.91 -29.59
CA PHE A 11 2.63 10.21 -28.97
C PHE A 11 1.19 10.35 -28.44
N ALA A 12 0.21 9.75 -29.14
CA ALA A 12 -1.16 9.70 -28.65
C ALA A 12 -1.29 8.89 -27.36
N ILE A 13 -0.64 7.72 -27.28
CA ILE A 13 -0.61 6.89 -26.06
C ILE A 13 0.02 7.67 -24.90
N ALA A 14 1.20 8.27 -25.10
CA ALA A 14 1.89 9.03 -24.07
C ALA A 14 1.03 10.21 -23.55
N ALA A 15 0.47 11.00 -24.46
CA ALA A 15 -0.39 12.13 -24.10
C ALA A 15 -1.68 11.70 -23.39
N SER A 16 -2.27 10.58 -23.80
CA SER A 16 -3.44 10.00 -23.12
C SER A 16 -3.11 9.57 -21.70
N ILE A 17 -1.95 8.95 -21.46
CA ILE A 17 -1.53 8.55 -20.11
C ILE A 17 -1.34 9.79 -19.23
N ILE A 18 -0.65 10.81 -19.74
CA ILE A 18 -0.42 12.08 -19.02
C ILE A 18 -1.76 12.71 -18.63
N GLU A 19 -2.67 12.87 -19.58
CA GLU A 19 -3.96 13.51 -19.34
C GLU A 19 -4.86 12.68 -18.43
N SER A 20 -4.94 11.35 -18.61
CA SER A 20 -5.72 10.48 -17.73
C SER A 20 -5.19 10.51 -16.29
N ALA A 21 -3.87 10.43 -16.10
CA ALA A 21 -3.27 10.51 -14.78
C ALA A 21 -3.59 11.86 -14.12
N TYR A 22 -3.40 12.98 -14.83
CA TYR A 22 -3.73 14.32 -14.36
C TYR A 22 -5.18 14.43 -13.88
N GLN A 23 -6.14 13.99 -14.70
CA GLN A 23 -7.57 14.08 -14.39
C GLN A 23 -7.91 13.25 -13.15
N ILE A 24 -7.39 12.01 -13.05
CA ILE A 24 -7.64 11.12 -11.91
C ILE A 24 -7.06 11.72 -10.62
N VAL A 25 -5.78 12.12 -10.61
CA VAL A 25 -5.17 12.66 -9.39
C VAL A 25 -5.78 14.01 -8.98
N SER A 26 -6.20 14.83 -9.95
CA SER A 26 -6.89 16.10 -9.67
C SER A 26 -8.28 15.90 -9.09
N ALA A 27 -8.98 14.83 -9.47
CA ALA A 27 -10.27 14.46 -8.90
C ALA A 27 -10.11 13.92 -7.47
N LEU A 28 -9.10 13.08 -7.22
CA LEU A 28 -8.85 12.49 -5.90
C LEU A 28 -8.26 13.50 -4.90
N TYR A 29 -7.47 14.46 -5.38
CA TYR A 29 -6.72 15.42 -4.56
C TYR A 29 -6.93 16.85 -5.07
N PRO A 30 -8.16 17.39 -4.97
CA PRO A 30 -8.52 18.67 -5.59
C PRO A 30 -7.74 19.87 -5.05
N LYS A 31 -7.28 19.81 -3.80
CA LYS A 31 -6.45 20.86 -3.19
C LYS A 31 -5.05 20.96 -3.81
N GLN A 32 -4.55 19.87 -4.38
CA GLN A 32 -3.24 19.77 -5.03
C GLN A 32 -3.31 20.01 -6.54
N ARG A 33 -4.50 20.26 -7.10
CA ARG A 33 -4.72 20.50 -8.53
C ARG A 33 -3.74 21.49 -9.17
N PRO A 34 -3.39 22.64 -8.55
CA PRO A 34 -2.43 23.56 -9.14
C PRO A 34 -1.05 22.93 -9.42
N ILE A 35 -0.60 22.01 -8.56
CA ILE A 35 0.65 21.26 -8.76
C ILE A 35 0.50 20.30 -9.93
N PHE A 36 -0.64 19.61 -10.03
CA PHE A 36 -0.88 18.66 -11.13
C PHE A 36 -1.06 19.35 -12.48
N ASP A 37 -1.64 20.55 -12.51
CA ASP A 37 -1.71 21.38 -13.71
C ASP A 37 -0.29 21.67 -14.24
N GLU A 38 0.62 22.13 -13.37
CA GLU A 38 2.01 22.41 -13.71
C GLU A 38 2.73 21.15 -14.24
N VAL A 39 2.57 20.02 -13.55
CA VAL A 39 3.20 18.75 -13.93
C VAL A 39 2.67 18.24 -15.27
N ARG A 40 1.35 18.27 -15.50
CA ARG A 40 0.74 17.90 -16.78
C ARG A 40 1.31 18.74 -17.91
N ASP A 41 1.31 20.07 -17.72
CA ASP A 41 1.75 21.01 -18.75
C ASP A 41 3.24 20.85 -19.06
N ALA A 42 4.07 20.59 -18.04
CA ALA A 42 5.47 20.28 -18.22
C ALA A 42 5.69 19.01 -19.08
N TYR A 43 4.99 17.90 -18.77
CA TYR A 43 5.10 16.67 -19.53
C TYR A 43 4.59 16.82 -20.98
N LEU A 44 3.44 17.46 -21.18
CA LEU A 44 2.90 17.73 -22.52
C LEU A 44 3.85 18.63 -23.34
N LYS A 45 4.50 19.59 -22.69
CA LYS A 45 5.50 20.46 -23.32
C LYS A 45 6.75 19.68 -23.74
N ILE A 46 7.22 18.74 -22.92
CA ILE A 46 8.37 17.88 -23.26
C ILE A 46 8.07 17.05 -24.51
N ILE A 47 6.92 16.35 -24.55
CA ILE A 47 6.60 15.51 -25.72
C ILE A 47 6.37 16.35 -26.98
N ARG A 48 5.74 17.53 -26.87
CA ARG A 48 5.53 18.44 -28.01
C ARG A 48 6.84 18.96 -28.59
N ARG A 49 7.86 19.20 -27.75
CA ARG A 49 9.17 19.67 -28.24
C ARG A 49 9.92 18.62 -29.05
N ASN A 50 9.62 17.33 -28.85
CA ASN A 50 10.34 16.22 -29.46
C ASN A 50 9.73 15.75 -30.80
N THR A 51 8.69 16.41 -31.31
CA THR A 51 7.99 15.97 -32.53
C THR A 51 7.16 17.07 -33.17
N THR A 52 6.99 16.99 -34.49
CA THR A 52 6.00 17.80 -35.23
C THR A 52 4.61 17.14 -35.28
N LEU A 53 4.48 15.90 -34.79
CA LEU A 53 3.24 15.10 -34.84
C LEU A 53 2.23 15.52 -33.74
N HIS A 54 1.92 16.81 -33.66
CA HIS A 54 1.02 17.36 -32.63
C HIS A 54 -0.41 16.84 -32.72
N ALA A 55 -0.85 16.39 -33.90
CA ALA A 55 -2.16 15.77 -34.07
C ALA A 55 -2.33 14.53 -33.18
N GLY A 56 -1.30 13.66 -33.10
CA GLY A 56 -1.31 12.50 -32.20
C GLY A 56 -1.38 12.91 -30.74
N ILE A 57 -0.60 13.93 -30.34
CA ILE A 57 -0.61 14.45 -28.96
C ILE A 57 -2.01 14.97 -28.58
N ASN A 58 -2.62 15.78 -29.45
CA ASN A 58 -3.94 16.34 -29.19
C ASN A 58 -5.01 15.24 -29.12
N GLN A 59 -4.95 14.25 -30.02
CA GLN A 59 -5.83 13.08 -29.97
C GLN A 59 -5.65 12.30 -28.65
N GLY A 60 -4.42 12.13 -28.19
CA GLY A 60 -4.11 11.51 -26.91
C GLY A 60 -4.70 12.27 -25.74
N VAL A 61 -4.54 13.60 -25.69
CA VAL A 61 -5.19 14.43 -24.66
C VAL A 61 -6.71 14.24 -24.67
N THR A 62 -7.36 14.33 -25.83
CA THR A 62 -8.82 14.11 -25.93
C THR A 62 -9.21 12.71 -25.45
N THR A 63 -8.41 11.70 -25.76
CA THR A 63 -8.65 10.32 -25.30
C THR A 63 -8.52 10.23 -23.78
N GLY A 64 -7.50 10.85 -23.19
CA GLY A 64 -7.29 10.86 -21.75
C GLY A 64 -8.43 11.56 -21.00
N GLN A 65 -8.99 12.62 -21.58
CA GLN A 65 -10.18 13.34 -21.09
C GLN A 65 -11.45 12.49 -21.09
N LEU A 66 -11.53 11.43 -21.90
CA LEU A 66 -12.66 10.49 -21.92
C LEU A 66 -12.42 9.32 -20.96
N ILE A 67 -11.19 8.79 -20.92
CA ILE A 67 -10.84 7.62 -20.08
C ILE A 67 -10.98 7.93 -18.60
N ALA A 68 -10.44 9.06 -18.13
CA ALA A 68 -10.38 9.34 -16.70
C ALA A 68 -11.76 9.50 -16.04
N PRO A 69 -12.72 10.27 -16.61
CA PRO A 69 -14.08 10.34 -16.08
C PRO A 69 -14.78 8.97 -16.07
N TYR A 70 -14.56 8.14 -17.10
CA TYR A 70 -15.11 6.79 -17.13
C TYR A 70 -14.58 5.94 -15.97
N ILE A 71 -13.27 5.96 -15.72
CA ILE A 71 -12.65 5.24 -14.59
C ILE A 71 -13.21 5.76 -13.26
N LEU A 72 -13.30 7.08 -13.08
CA LEU A 72 -13.83 7.67 -11.85
C LEU A 72 -15.30 7.27 -11.62
N GLU A 73 -16.13 7.23 -12.66
CA GLU A 73 -17.54 6.83 -12.53
C GLU A 73 -17.68 5.36 -12.15
N ILE A 74 -16.94 4.44 -12.78
CA ILE A 74 -17.00 3.02 -12.41
C ILE A 74 -16.47 2.75 -10.99
N ARG A 75 -15.65 3.67 -10.45
CA ARG A 75 -15.13 3.61 -9.07
C ARG A 75 -16.03 4.31 -8.07
N ARG A 76 -16.91 5.24 -8.47
CA ARG A 76 -17.79 5.97 -7.56
C ARG A 76 -18.70 5.07 -6.70
N ILE A 77 -19.03 3.88 -7.21
CA ILE A 77 -19.90 2.89 -6.55
C ILE A 77 -19.11 1.69 -6.00
N ASP A 78 -17.79 1.83 -5.84
CA ASP A 78 -16.94 0.73 -5.43
C ASP A 78 -16.94 0.43 -3.94
N LYS A 79 -17.61 1.26 -3.12
CA LYS A 79 -17.69 1.17 -1.65
C LYS A 79 -16.40 1.45 -0.88
N SER A 80 -15.37 2.01 -1.52
CA SER A 80 -14.08 2.34 -0.86
C SER A 80 -14.20 3.48 0.15
N ASP A 81 -15.18 4.37 -0.05
CA ASP A 81 -15.51 5.47 0.85
C ASP A 81 -16.53 5.11 1.93
N ASP A 82 -17.15 3.92 1.87
CA ASP A 82 -18.13 3.48 2.86
C ASP A 82 -17.47 3.43 4.24
N ARG A 83 -18.19 3.87 5.27
CA ARG A 83 -17.72 3.86 6.66
C ARG A 83 -18.68 3.05 7.50
N ALA A 84 -18.13 2.28 8.44
CA ALA A 84 -18.89 1.64 9.50
C ALA A 84 -18.18 1.83 10.84
N VAL A 85 -18.96 1.83 11.90
CA VAL A 85 -18.45 1.83 13.27
C VAL A 85 -18.13 0.39 13.66
N TYR A 86 -16.92 0.15 14.13
CA TYR A 86 -16.53 -1.13 14.71
C TYR A 86 -16.46 -0.98 16.24
N THR A 87 -17.12 -1.89 16.95
CA THR A 87 -17.09 -1.94 18.42
C THR A 87 -16.20 -3.11 18.86
N SER A 88 -15.04 -2.80 19.43
CA SER A 88 -14.14 -3.82 19.97
C SER A 88 -14.67 -4.44 21.26
N THR A 89 -14.17 -5.64 21.56
CA THR A 89 -14.43 -6.39 22.79
C THR A 89 -13.14 -6.56 23.59
N ASN A 90 -13.26 -6.73 24.91
CA ASN A 90 -12.11 -6.99 25.80
C ASN A 90 -11.75 -8.47 25.92
N GLN A 91 -12.47 -9.36 25.24
CA GLN A 91 -12.21 -10.80 25.26
C GLN A 91 -10.79 -11.12 24.78
N PRO A 92 -10.06 -12.03 25.45
CA PRO A 92 -8.75 -12.48 24.99
C PRO A 92 -8.78 -12.99 23.55
N GLY A 93 -7.74 -12.69 22.79
CA GLY A 93 -7.65 -13.04 21.37
C GLY A 93 -8.22 -12.02 20.39
N TYR A 94 -9.08 -11.09 20.83
CA TYR A 94 -9.77 -10.15 19.93
C TYR A 94 -9.05 -8.80 19.75
N HIS A 95 -9.13 -8.24 18.54
CA HIS A 95 -8.59 -6.91 18.24
C HIS A 95 -9.29 -5.83 19.06
N ARG A 96 -8.48 -4.91 19.59
CA ARG A 96 -8.89 -3.73 20.35
C ARG A 96 -7.81 -2.64 20.22
N PRO A 97 -8.13 -1.39 20.62
CA PRO A 97 -7.17 -0.30 20.57
C PRO A 97 -5.89 -0.63 21.35
N ASP A 98 -4.80 -0.06 20.89
CA ASP A 98 -3.51 -0.13 21.57
C ASP A 98 -3.66 0.33 23.03
N PRO A 99 -3.19 -0.46 24.03
CA PRO A 99 -3.21 -0.04 25.42
C PRO A 99 -2.49 1.29 25.70
N THR A 100 -1.52 1.69 24.86
CA THR A 100 -0.85 3.00 24.98
C THR A 100 -1.49 4.10 24.15
N HIS A 101 -2.42 3.75 23.25
CA HIS A 101 -3.14 4.69 22.38
C HIS A 101 -4.63 4.34 22.36
N SER A 102 -5.30 4.47 23.51
CA SER A 102 -6.70 4.04 23.69
C SER A 102 -7.71 4.75 22.77
N ASN A 103 -7.33 5.90 22.20
CA ASN A 103 -8.17 6.69 21.27
C ASN A 103 -7.98 6.27 19.80
N GLN A 104 -7.17 5.24 19.54
CA GLN A 104 -6.94 4.69 18.21
C GLN A 104 -8.25 4.25 17.55
N GLY A 105 -8.44 4.66 16.29
CA GLY A 105 -9.61 4.28 15.49
C GLY A 105 -9.53 2.86 14.92
N PHE A 106 -10.51 2.51 14.09
CA PHE A 106 -10.56 1.28 13.32
C PHE A 106 -10.67 1.61 11.83
N LEU A 107 -9.58 1.42 11.09
CA LEU A 107 -9.53 1.72 9.66
C LEU A 107 -10.02 0.54 8.82
N GLY A 108 -10.76 0.85 7.75
CA GLY A 108 -11.14 -0.12 6.72
C GLY A 108 -12.16 -1.17 7.16
N VAL A 109 -13.04 -0.85 8.12
CA VAL A 109 -14.08 -1.74 8.66
C VAL A 109 -14.99 -2.35 7.59
N THR A 110 -15.21 -1.62 6.49
CA THR A 110 -16.12 -1.96 5.38
C THR A 110 -15.38 -2.38 4.12
N TRP A 111 -14.05 -2.37 4.12
CA TRP A 111 -13.26 -2.50 2.89
C TRP A 111 -13.34 -3.90 2.26
N GLU A 112 -13.86 -4.90 2.98
CA GLU A 112 -14.24 -6.19 2.43
C GLU A 112 -15.32 -6.10 1.35
N ASN A 113 -16.15 -5.07 1.41
CA ASN A 113 -17.21 -4.83 0.44
C ASN A 113 -16.73 -4.06 -0.80
N VAL A 114 -15.46 -3.64 -0.82
CA VAL A 114 -14.92 -2.87 -1.93
C VAL A 114 -14.91 -3.72 -3.19
N LYS A 115 -15.48 -3.21 -4.27
CA LYS A 115 -15.41 -3.85 -5.59
C LYS A 115 -13.93 -3.84 -6.05
N PRO A 116 -13.27 -4.99 -6.19
CA PRO A 116 -11.86 -5.02 -6.61
C PRO A 116 -11.70 -4.69 -8.10
N PHE A 117 -10.45 -4.45 -8.53
CA PHE A 117 -10.14 -4.17 -9.94
C PHE A 117 -10.10 -5.45 -10.80
N LEU A 118 -9.54 -6.54 -10.27
CA LEU A 118 -9.32 -7.79 -11.02
C LEU A 118 -10.08 -8.99 -10.44
N LEU A 119 -10.46 -8.91 -9.17
CA LEU A 119 -11.09 -10.01 -8.45
C LEU A 119 -12.61 -9.91 -8.51
N ASN A 120 -13.30 -11.05 -8.40
CA ASN A 120 -14.77 -11.09 -8.39
C ASN A 120 -15.36 -10.57 -7.07
N SER A 121 -14.67 -10.80 -5.94
CA SER A 121 -15.04 -10.25 -4.63
C SER A 121 -13.83 -10.06 -3.72
N GLY A 122 -13.95 -9.24 -2.68
CA GLY A 122 -12.93 -9.09 -1.62
C GLY A 122 -12.77 -10.33 -0.73
N THR A 123 -13.72 -11.26 -0.79
CA THR A 123 -13.82 -12.44 0.05
C THR A 123 -13.43 -13.75 -0.65
N GLN A 124 -13.22 -13.72 -1.97
CA GLN A 124 -13.13 -14.92 -2.82
C GLN A 124 -12.00 -15.89 -2.45
N PHE A 125 -10.97 -15.42 -1.75
CA PHE A 125 -9.82 -16.22 -1.34
C PHE A 125 -9.60 -16.21 0.18
N ARG A 126 -10.59 -15.76 0.96
CA ARG A 126 -10.58 -15.88 2.41
C ARG A 126 -10.59 -17.37 2.76
N ALA A 127 -9.60 -17.90 3.48
CA ALA A 127 -9.68 -19.30 3.88
C ALA A 127 -10.63 -19.47 5.07
N SER A 128 -10.96 -20.73 5.34
CA SER A 128 -11.95 -21.12 6.34
C SER A 128 -11.36 -21.29 7.74
N ASN A 129 -10.02 -21.33 7.87
CA ASN A 129 -9.32 -21.48 9.15
C ASN A 129 -7.88 -20.91 9.12
N ILE A 130 -7.43 -20.37 10.26
CA ILE A 130 -6.09 -19.75 10.43
C ILE A 130 -4.92 -20.75 10.28
N ILE A 131 -5.18 -22.06 10.42
CA ILE A 131 -4.12 -23.09 10.50
C ILE A 131 -3.61 -23.54 9.11
N ASN A 132 -4.27 -23.18 8.00
CA ASN A 132 -3.96 -23.71 6.65
C ASN A 132 -3.56 -22.66 5.60
N GLU A 133 -3.15 -21.44 5.94
CA GLU A 133 -3.07 -20.37 4.95
C GLU A 133 -1.65 -20.03 4.41
N THR A 134 -1.51 -20.11 3.08
CA THR A 134 -0.64 -19.24 2.26
C THR A 134 -1.51 -18.15 1.61
N ALA A 135 -1.43 -16.94 2.18
CA ALA A 135 -1.76 -15.62 1.63
C ALA A 135 -2.92 -15.48 0.64
N THR A 136 -4.13 -15.10 1.10
CA THR A 136 -5.06 -14.24 0.33
C THR A 136 -6.18 -13.61 1.18
N ALA A 137 -6.72 -12.46 0.71
CA ALA A 137 -7.73 -11.57 1.33
C ALA A 137 -7.25 -10.75 2.56
N ARG A 138 -7.10 -9.42 2.37
CA ARG A 138 -6.40 -8.53 3.34
C ARG A 138 -7.29 -7.86 4.39
N LEU A 139 -8.36 -7.16 3.99
CA LEU A 139 -9.18 -6.34 4.91
C LEU A 139 -10.38 -7.11 5.46
N ASP A 140 -10.93 -7.98 4.62
CA ASP A 140 -11.92 -8.97 4.99
C ASP A 140 -11.47 -9.89 6.13
N SER A 141 -10.31 -10.54 5.98
CA SER A 141 -9.74 -11.42 7.01
C SER A 141 -9.46 -10.68 8.33
N LYS A 142 -9.19 -9.37 8.29
CA LYS A 142 -8.85 -8.56 9.48
C LYS A 142 -10.01 -8.44 10.45
N TYR A 143 -11.18 -8.07 9.96
CA TYR A 143 -12.39 -7.96 10.80
C TYR A 143 -13.13 -9.30 10.92
N PHE A 144 -12.90 -10.24 9.99
CA PHE A 144 -13.44 -11.59 10.10
C PHE A 144 -12.77 -12.42 11.20
N TYR A 145 -11.44 -12.54 11.19
CA TYR A 145 -10.69 -13.28 12.21
C TYR A 145 -10.42 -12.44 13.47
N ASN A 146 -10.37 -11.11 13.32
CA ASN A 146 -10.45 -10.14 14.40
C ASN A 146 -9.44 -10.35 15.53
N LEU A 147 -8.20 -10.69 15.18
CA LEU A 147 -7.22 -11.10 16.15
C LEU A 147 -6.49 -9.89 16.81
N TRP A 148 -6.06 -10.04 18.07
CA TRP A 148 -5.27 -9.08 18.88
C TRP A 148 -3.77 -8.81 18.51
N ARG A 149 -3.35 -7.55 18.44
CA ARG A 149 -1.93 -7.19 18.15
C ARG A 149 -0.93 -7.79 19.18
N PRO A 150 0.36 -7.98 18.83
CA PRO A 150 1.37 -8.52 19.76
C PRO A 150 1.45 -7.81 21.11
N ILE A 151 1.34 -6.48 21.14
CA ILE A 151 1.33 -5.71 22.39
C ILE A 151 0.20 -6.15 23.33
N VAL A 152 -0.98 -6.43 22.80
CA VAL A 152 -2.12 -6.91 23.56
C VAL A 152 -1.89 -8.36 24.01
N GLY A 153 -1.48 -9.24 23.09
CA GLY A 153 -1.30 -10.67 23.39
C GLY A 153 -0.17 -10.96 24.39
N ILE A 154 0.96 -10.25 24.29
CA ILE A 154 2.11 -10.40 25.21
C ILE A 154 1.76 -9.88 26.61
N ARG A 155 1.12 -8.70 26.70
CA ARG A 155 0.71 -8.11 27.98
C ARG A 155 -0.41 -8.91 28.66
N GLN A 156 -1.27 -9.59 27.90
CA GLN A 156 -2.45 -10.26 28.45
C GLN A 156 -2.35 -11.78 28.55
N ARG A 157 -1.16 -12.36 28.41
CA ARG A 157 -1.01 -13.82 28.48
C ARG A 157 -1.39 -14.33 29.88
N ALA A 158 -2.65 -14.76 30.01
CA ALA A 158 -3.17 -15.45 31.18
C ALA A 158 -2.53 -16.86 31.21
N SER A 159 -2.00 -17.26 32.37
CA SER A 159 -1.35 -18.53 32.68
C SER A 159 0.03 -18.80 32.03
N GLY A 160 1.09 -18.47 32.79
CA GLY A 160 2.46 -18.99 32.61
C GLY A 160 3.53 -17.91 32.58
N ASN A 161 4.14 -17.61 33.74
CA ASN A 161 5.41 -16.92 34.08
C ASN A 161 6.17 -16.04 33.03
N SER A 162 5.53 -15.42 32.04
CA SER A 162 6.23 -14.63 31.00
C SER A 162 5.40 -13.49 30.40
N ALA A 163 4.28 -13.10 31.02
CA ALA A 163 3.58 -11.89 30.62
C ALA A 163 4.43 -10.67 31.03
N ASP A 164 4.90 -9.91 30.05
CA ASP A 164 5.54 -8.63 30.28
C ASP A 164 4.50 -7.54 30.08
N LEU A 165 3.94 -7.07 31.20
CA LEU A 165 2.89 -6.04 31.23
C LEU A 165 3.35 -4.69 30.65
N ASN A 166 4.67 -4.47 30.61
CA ASN A 166 5.28 -3.22 30.16
C ASN A 166 5.90 -3.34 28.77
N TRP A 167 5.83 -4.52 28.14
CA TRP A 167 6.40 -4.73 26.81
C TRP A 167 5.84 -3.71 25.82
N LEU A 168 6.73 -3.09 25.05
CA LEU A 168 6.40 -2.16 23.98
C LEU A 168 7.00 -2.69 22.67
N PRO A 169 6.27 -2.65 21.54
CA PRO A 169 6.86 -2.93 20.24
C PRO A 169 7.84 -1.81 19.89
N LEU A 170 8.75 -2.09 18.94
CA LEU A 170 9.47 -1.00 18.27
C LEU A 170 8.48 -0.08 17.52
N GLY A 171 7.37 -0.66 17.07
CA GLY A 171 6.18 0.01 16.53
C GLY A 171 6.35 0.45 15.08
N ALA A 172 5.29 1.01 14.50
CA ALA A 172 5.41 1.63 13.18
C ALA A 172 6.18 2.95 13.36
N PRO A 173 7.31 3.16 12.67
CA PRO A 173 8.01 4.43 12.78
C PRO A 173 7.11 5.55 12.28
N GLU A 174 6.72 6.46 13.17
CA GLU A 174 6.10 7.71 12.75
C GLU A 174 7.21 8.68 12.35
N ASN A 175 7.35 8.90 11.05
CA ASN A 175 8.31 9.88 10.55
C ASN A 175 7.86 11.27 11.02
N ASP A 176 8.78 11.99 11.67
CA ASP A 176 8.59 13.36 12.15
C ASP A 176 7.52 13.56 13.26
N ALA A 177 7.04 12.49 13.91
CA ALA A 177 6.18 12.56 15.09
C ALA A 177 6.86 12.02 16.37
N SER A 178 6.26 12.27 17.54
CA SER A 178 6.83 11.96 18.85
C SER A 178 6.44 10.58 19.40
N ASP A 179 5.72 9.77 18.64
CA ASP A 179 5.11 8.56 19.17
C ASP A 179 5.38 7.33 18.29
N SER A 180 5.40 6.16 18.91
CA SER A 180 5.49 4.89 18.22
C SER A 180 4.17 4.16 18.42
N SER A 181 3.31 4.24 17.42
CA SER A 181 1.98 3.63 17.46
C SER A 181 1.98 2.26 16.78
N THR A 182 1.08 1.38 17.23
CA THR A 182 0.63 0.28 16.37
C THR A 182 -0.42 0.81 15.38
N THR A 183 -0.49 0.23 14.17
CA THR A 183 -1.41 0.69 13.12
C THR A 183 -2.88 0.42 13.46
N GLU A 184 -3.79 1.34 13.11
CA GLU A 184 -5.24 1.38 13.45
C GLU A 184 -6.15 0.30 12.83
N PHE A 185 -5.63 -0.86 12.46
CA PHE A 185 -6.42 -1.96 11.89
C PHE A 185 -6.08 -3.29 12.54
N SER A 186 -6.94 -4.32 12.45
CA SER A 186 -6.65 -5.67 12.94
C SER A 186 -5.48 -6.32 12.18
N PHE A 187 -4.77 -7.29 12.77
CA PHE A 187 -3.45 -7.70 12.27
C PHE A 187 -3.46 -8.77 11.18
N TYR A 188 -4.41 -9.70 11.16
CA TYR A 188 -4.36 -10.86 10.27
C TYR A 188 -5.15 -10.61 8.97
N VAL A 189 -4.61 -10.68 7.75
CA VAL A 189 -3.24 -10.95 7.25
C VAL A 189 -2.39 -9.68 7.22
N SER A 190 -1.05 -9.76 7.29
CA SER A 190 -0.17 -8.59 7.19
C SER A 190 -0.32 -7.87 5.84
N GLY A 191 -0.67 -6.59 5.88
CA GLY A 191 -0.85 -5.79 4.66
C GLY A 191 0.44 -5.61 3.85
N HIS A 192 1.57 -5.47 4.54
CA HIS A 192 2.88 -5.39 3.88
C HIS A 192 3.25 -6.71 3.22
N ALA A 193 2.98 -7.84 3.89
CA ALA A 193 3.22 -9.17 3.33
C ALA A 193 2.37 -9.40 2.08
N THR A 194 1.07 -9.11 2.12
CA THR A 194 0.17 -9.29 0.97
C THR A 194 0.58 -8.43 -0.22
N PHE A 195 0.91 -7.16 -0.01
CA PHE A 195 1.36 -6.29 -1.10
C PHE A 195 2.72 -6.70 -1.66
N GLY A 196 3.66 -7.07 -0.79
CA GLY A 196 4.97 -7.56 -1.19
C GLY A 196 4.85 -8.81 -2.06
N LEU A 197 4.14 -9.83 -1.59
CA LEU A 197 3.90 -11.06 -2.34
C LEU A 197 3.26 -10.77 -3.70
N ALA A 198 2.20 -9.95 -3.74
CA ALA A 198 1.51 -9.65 -4.99
C ALA A 198 2.42 -8.96 -6.01
N ILE A 199 3.20 -7.96 -5.60
CA ILE A 199 4.11 -7.23 -6.48
C ILE A 199 5.24 -8.15 -6.96
N PHE A 200 5.90 -8.88 -6.05
CA PHE A 200 7.02 -9.74 -6.41
C PHE A 200 6.58 -10.94 -7.26
N GLU A 201 5.38 -11.50 -7.05
CA GLU A 201 4.82 -12.53 -7.93
C GLU A 201 4.51 -11.97 -9.34
N VAL A 202 3.95 -10.76 -9.44
CA VAL A 202 3.75 -10.09 -10.74
C VAL A 202 5.08 -9.87 -11.45
N LEU A 203 6.12 -9.42 -10.75
CA LEU A 203 7.45 -9.23 -11.32
C LEU A 203 8.06 -10.56 -11.77
N ARG A 204 7.96 -11.62 -10.95
CA ARG A 204 8.41 -12.97 -11.31
C ARG A 204 7.73 -13.49 -12.58
N ARG A 205 6.42 -13.28 -12.72
CA ARG A 205 5.67 -13.67 -13.93
C ARG A 205 6.01 -12.82 -15.14
N PHE A 206 6.20 -11.51 -14.96
CA PHE A 206 6.50 -10.60 -16.06
C PHE A 206 7.89 -10.83 -16.65
N TYR A 207 8.90 -11.03 -15.80
CA TYR A 207 10.27 -11.29 -16.25
C TYR A 207 10.57 -12.77 -16.45
N GLU A 208 9.64 -13.66 -16.09
CA GLU A 208 9.80 -15.12 -16.15
C GLU A 208 11.00 -15.64 -15.32
N THR A 209 11.39 -14.90 -14.28
CA THR A 209 12.50 -15.25 -13.38
C THR A 209 12.39 -14.59 -12.00
N ASP A 210 12.94 -15.24 -10.97
CA ASP A 210 13.13 -14.67 -9.62
C ASP A 210 14.49 -13.95 -9.49
N ASP A 211 15.48 -14.34 -10.31
CA ASP A 211 16.89 -14.04 -10.13
C ASP A 211 17.29 -12.69 -10.74
N ILE A 212 16.58 -11.63 -10.37
CA ILE A 212 16.91 -10.25 -10.77
C ILE A 212 17.55 -9.53 -9.58
N PRO A 213 18.87 -9.24 -9.63
CA PRO A 213 19.52 -8.47 -8.60
C PRO A 213 19.14 -6.99 -8.71
N PHE A 214 18.90 -6.34 -7.58
CA PHE A 214 18.60 -4.91 -7.54
C PHE A 214 19.08 -4.25 -6.24
N GLU A 215 19.20 -2.93 -6.29
CA GLU A 215 19.50 -2.10 -5.13
C GLU A 215 18.25 -1.35 -4.70
N PHE A 216 18.04 -1.24 -3.38
CA PHE A 216 16.95 -0.52 -2.79
C PHE A 216 17.44 0.51 -1.79
N HIS A 217 16.92 1.72 -1.92
CA HIS A 217 17.17 2.84 -1.02
C HIS A 217 15.83 3.21 -0.39
N SER A 218 15.70 2.98 0.91
CA SER A 218 14.48 3.29 1.63
C SER A 218 14.48 4.75 2.08
N ASP A 219 13.37 5.45 1.89
CA ASP A 219 13.18 6.77 2.48
C ASP A 219 13.18 6.74 4.01
N GLU A 220 12.93 5.59 4.64
CA GLU A 220 13.09 5.42 6.09
C GLU A 220 14.55 5.54 6.54
N TYR A 221 15.50 5.23 5.65
CA TYR A 221 16.95 5.24 5.92
C TYR A 221 17.66 5.99 4.79
N ASN A 222 17.31 7.26 4.61
CA ASN A 222 17.86 8.12 3.56
C ASN A 222 18.84 9.20 4.06
N GLY A 223 19.21 9.19 5.35
CA GLY A 223 20.07 10.22 5.93
C GLY A 223 19.35 11.52 6.31
N LYS A 224 18.04 11.62 6.07
CA LYS A 224 17.21 12.81 6.33
C LYS A 224 16.07 12.53 7.28
N THR A 225 15.37 11.41 7.10
CA THR A 225 14.23 11.01 7.92
C THR A 225 14.63 10.89 9.38
N MET A 226 13.89 11.56 10.24
CA MET A 226 14.20 11.64 11.66
C MET A 226 13.63 10.44 12.40
N ASP A 227 14.44 9.86 13.27
CA ASP A 227 13.99 8.85 14.21
C ASP A 227 13.09 9.50 15.29
N SER A 228 11.87 8.98 15.44
CA SER A 228 10.85 9.55 16.34
C SER A 228 11.29 9.57 17.81
N ILE A 229 12.09 8.58 18.22
CA ILE A 229 12.55 8.41 19.60
C ILE A 229 13.81 9.25 19.84
N THR A 230 14.86 9.01 19.07
CA THR A 230 16.17 9.63 19.30
C THR A 230 16.29 11.04 18.73
N ARG A 231 15.33 11.46 17.89
CA ARG A 231 15.34 12.74 17.15
C ARG A 231 16.64 12.96 16.39
N ARG A 232 17.19 11.89 15.83
CA ARG A 232 18.37 11.91 14.96
C ARG A 232 18.00 11.42 13.58
N ALA A 233 18.64 11.98 12.55
CA ALA A 233 18.46 11.48 11.19
C ALA A 233 18.93 10.02 11.12
N ARG A 234 18.09 9.13 10.58
CA ARG A 234 18.44 7.74 10.34
C ARG A 234 19.50 7.67 9.24
N PRO A 235 20.56 6.86 9.39
CA PRO A 235 21.65 6.83 8.43
C PRO A 235 21.15 6.39 7.06
N ALA A 236 21.75 6.93 5.99
CA ALA A 236 21.50 6.46 4.63
C ALA A 236 21.94 5.00 4.50
N ARG A 237 21.05 4.12 4.05
CA ARG A 237 21.34 2.69 3.85
C ARG A 237 20.87 2.24 2.47
N THR A 238 21.76 1.57 1.75
CA THR A 238 21.46 0.84 0.51
C THR A 238 21.41 -0.64 0.83
N ARG A 239 20.33 -1.31 0.42
CA ARG A 239 20.21 -2.77 0.48
C ARG A 239 20.35 -3.36 -0.91
N ARG A 240 21.13 -4.43 -1.02
CA ARG A 240 21.32 -5.19 -2.27
C ARG A 240 20.58 -6.50 -2.13
N TYR A 241 19.70 -6.79 -3.08
CA TYR A 241 18.99 -8.05 -3.19
C TYR A 241 19.50 -8.83 -4.40
N ARG A 242 19.53 -10.15 -4.27
CA ARG A 242 19.95 -11.09 -5.31
C ARG A 242 18.76 -11.61 -6.12
N SER A 243 17.56 -11.60 -5.53
CA SER A 243 16.34 -12.09 -6.15
C SER A 243 15.11 -11.39 -5.57
N PHE A 244 13.96 -11.53 -6.24
CA PHE A 244 12.69 -11.01 -5.73
C PHE A 244 12.25 -11.73 -4.45
N THR A 245 12.43 -13.05 -4.36
CA THR A 245 12.13 -13.85 -3.15
C THR A 245 12.90 -13.35 -1.92
N GLN A 246 14.16 -12.94 -2.09
CA GLN A 246 14.95 -12.39 -0.98
C GLN A 246 14.30 -11.10 -0.45
N ALA A 247 13.94 -10.19 -1.35
CA ALA A 247 13.32 -8.91 -0.97
C ALA A 247 11.91 -9.09 -0.39
N GLU A 248 11.13 -10.02 -0.95
CA GLU A 248 9.81 -10.41 -0.45
C GLU A 248 9.88 -10.93 0.99
N THR A 249 10.83 -11.83 1.26
CA THR A 249 11.05 -12.41 2.59
C THR A 249 11.46 -11.33 3.60
N GLU A 250 12.36 -10.41 3.22
CA GLU A 250 12.77 -9.32 4.10
C GLU A 250 11.62 -8.34 4.39
N ASN A 251 10.79 -8.04 3.38
CA ASN A 251 9.58 -7.24 3.55
C ASN A 251 8.58 -7.92 4.50
N PHE A 252 8.37 -9.24 4.39
CA PHE A 252 7.55 -10.02 5.31
C PHE A 252 8.07 -9.92 6.75
N LEU A 253 9.35 -10.28 6.96
CA LEU A 253 9.97 -10.34 8.28
C LEU A 253 10.09 -8.96 8.95
N SER A 254 10.15 -7.88 8.17
CA SER A 254 10.24 -6.51 8.70
C SER A 254 9.16 -6.23 9.75
N ARG A 255 7.95 -6.77 9.58
CA ARG A 255 6.81 -6.52 10.47
C ARG A 255 6.92 -7.27 11.78
N VAL A 256 7.58 -8.42 11.77
CA VAL A 256 7.93 -9.20 12.96
C VAL A 256 9.00 -8.47 13.75
N TYR A 257 10.04 -7.93 13.08
CA TYR A 257 11.10 -7.17 13.75
C TYR A 257 10.60 -5.85 14.36
N LEU A 258 9.59 -5.22 13.76
CA LEU A 258 8.92 -4.06 14.34
C LEU A 258 7.98 -4.43 15.53
N GLY A 259 7.71 -5.72 15.75
CA GLY A 259 6.83 -6.18 16.83
C GLY A 259 5.34 -5.89 16.60
N VAL A 260 4.93 -5.58 15.38
CA VAL A 260 3.55 -5.17 15.03
C VAL A 260 2.71 -6.29 14.42
N HIS A 261 3.34 -7.42 14.08
CA HIS A 261 2.73 -8.62 13.50
C HIS A 261 3.32 -9.90 14.11
N TRP A 262 2.51 -10.96 14.18
CA TRP A 262 2.97 -12.31 14.51
C TRP A 262 3.64 -12.96 13.29
N ARG A 263 4.41 -14.02 13.51
CA ARG A 263 5.07 -14.77 12.42
C ARG A 263 4.09 -15.48 11.48
N ILE A 264 2.84 -15.66 11.90
CA ILE A 264 1.79 -16.34 11.12
C ILE A 264 0.96 -15.35 10.28
N ASP A 265 1.26 -14.05 10.34
CA ASP A 265 0.52 -12.97 9.65
C ASP A 265 1.10 -12.64 8.27
#